data_AF-A0A1R0ZDU5-F1
#
_entry.id   AF-A0A1R0ZDU5-F1
#
_cell.length_a   1.000
_cell.length_b   1.000
_cell.length_c   1.000
_cell.angle_alpha   90.00
_cell.angle_beta   90.00
_cell.angle_gamma   90.00
#
_symmetry.space_group_name_H-M   'P 1'
#
loop_
_entity.id
_entity.type
_entity.pdbx_description
1 polymer ?
#
loop_
_entity_poly.entity_id
_entity_poly.type
_entity_poly.pdbx_seq_one_letter_code
_entity_poly.pdbx_strand_id
1 'polypeptide(L)'
;MKTDKEMLISVIYNDTSRDDEIDDAVMDLSKFDDDEVIQILMKVANDASFDHMIRASAGESLADIWLRRSIINYTQLGTLTKIALKEALAMIKSNRTDWYMTFSELFPMKVK
;
A
#
# COMPACT_ATOMS: atom_id res chain seq x y z
N MET A 1 10.34 -25.20 3.02
CA MET A 1 11.14 -23.97 3.15
C MET A 1 10.22 -22.82 2.82
N LYS A 2 10.14 -21.76 3.64
CA LYS A 2 9.33 -20.60 3.31
C LYS A 2 9.97 -19.87 2.12
N THR A 3 9.14 -19.38 1.20
CA THR A 3 9.52 -18.44 0.15
C THR A 3 9.81 -17.06 0.76
N ASP A 4 10.52 -16.20 0.01
CA ASP A 4 10.82 -14.83 0.46
C ASP A 4 9.54 -14.06 0.82
N LYS A 5 8.50 -14.18 -0.01
CA LYS A 5 7.17 -13.61 0.27
C LYS A 5 6.61 -14.09 1.61
N GLU A 6 6.59 -15.39 1.86
CA GLU A 6 6.08 -15.97 3.11
C GLU A 6 6.89 -15.54 4.34
N MET A 7 8.19 -15.28 4.17
CA MET A 7 9.03 -14.74 5.24
C MET A 7 8.63 -13.30 5.59
N LEU A 8 8.48 -12.43 4.58
CA LEU A 8 8.05 -11.04 4.77
C LEU A 8 6.67 -10.95 5.44
N ILE A 9 5.70 -11.73 4.97
CA ILE A 9 4.36 -11.79 5.59
C ILE A 9 4.45 -12.22 7.06
N SER A 10 5.36 -13.16 7.38
CA SER A 10 5.53 -13.59 8.76
C SER A 10 6.16 -12.55 9.67
N VAL A 11 6.97 -11.62 9.14
CA VAL A 11 7.47 -10.47 9.92
C VAL A 11 6.32 -9.52 10.27
N ILE A 12 5.45 -9.21 9.32
CA ILE A 12 4.33 -8.26 9.50
C ILE A 12 3.36 -8.69 10.61
N TYR A 13 3.09 -9.99 10.71
CA TYR A 13 2.12 -10.53 11.67
C TYR A 13 2.76 -11.21 12.87
N ASN A 14 4.06 -11.00 13.10
CA ASN A 14 4.72 -11.47 14.30
C ASN A 14 4.62 -10.41 15.40
N ASP A 15 3.95 -10.74 16.51
CA ASP A 15 3.75 -9.85 17.66
C ASP A 15 5.07 -9.37 18.31
N THR A 16 6.20 -10.02 18.02
CA THR A 16 7.52 -9.62 18.52
C THR A 16 8.34 -8.80 17.53
N SER A 17 7.85 -8.59 16.30
CA SER A 17 8.57 -7.79 15.30
C SER A 17 8.51 -6.32 15.65
N ARG A 18 9.62 -5.62 15.37
CA ARG A 18 9.74 -4.19 15.62
C ARG A 18 9.10 -3.41 14.48
N ASP A 19 8.67 -2.18 14.76
CA ASP A 19 8.01 -1.34 13.74
C ASP A 19 8.89 -1.09 12.51
N ASP A 20 10.22 -0.97 12.68
CA ASP A 20 11.17 -0.82 11.57
C ASP A 20 11.26 -2.08 10.70
N GLU A 21 11.23 -3.27 11.32
CA GLU A 21 11.21 -4.55 10.60
C GLU A 21 9.91 -4.77 9.84
N ILE A 22 8.78 -4.34 10.43
CA ILE A 22 7.47 -4.44 9.78
C ILE A 22 7.41 -3.47 8.60
N ASP A 23 7.90 -2.24 8.76
CA ASP A 23 7.95 -1.23 7.70
C ASP A 23 8.80 -1.72 6.51
N ASP A 24 10.01 -2.22 6.78
CA ASP A 24 10.88 -2.82 5.76
C ASP A 24 10.17 -3.99 5.04
N ALA A 25 9.49 -4.86 5.80
CA ALA A 25 8.77 -5.98 5.20
C ALA A 25 7.59 -5.54 4.32
N VAL A 26 6.88 -4.47 4.70
CA VAL A 26 5.78 -3.88 3.93
C VAL A 26 6.29 -3.25 2.63
N MET A 27 7.44 -2.57 2.67
CA MET A 27 8.08 -2.04 1.47
C MET A 27 8.58 -3.17 0.56
N ASP A 28 9.26 -4.16 1.11
CA ASP A 28 9.81 -5.27 0.34
C ASP A 28 8.73 -6.17 -0.28
N LEU A 29 7.57 -6.29 0.37
CA LEU A 29 6.41 -6.98 -0.22
C LEU A 29 5.97 -6.35 -1.53
N SER A 30 6.23 -5.05 -1.77
CA SER A 30 5.85 -4.41 -3.03
C SER A 30 6.47 -5.14 -4.23
N LYS A 31 7.61 -5.83 -4.09
CA LYS A 31 8.30 -6.54 -5.19
C LYS A 31 7.47 -7.67 -5.83
N PHE A 32 6.37 -8.08 -5.21
CA PHE A 32 5.52 -9.16 -5.67
C PHE A 32 4.21 -8.59 -6.25
N ASP A 33 3.94 -8.85 -7.53
CA ASP A 33 2.77 -8.30 -8.24
C ASP A 33 1.48 -9.12 -8.08
N ASP A 34 1.42 -10.04 -7.11
CA ASP A 34 0.30 -10.95 -6.93
C ASP A 34 -0.87 -10.35 -6.11
N ASP A 35 -2.07 -10.87 -6.34
CA ASP A 35 -3.29 -10.33 -5.71
C ASP A 35 -3.32 -10.59 -4.19
N GLU A 36 -2.64 -11.63 -3.70
CA GLU A 36 -2.51 -11.91 -2.26
C GLU A 36 -1.73 -10.80 -1.55
N VAL A 37 -0.61 -10.37 -2.12
CA VAL A 37 0.20 -9.25 -1.62
C VAL A 37 -0.62 -7.96 -1.56
N ILE A 38 -1.40 -7.68 -2.61
CA ILE A 38 -2.31 -6.52 -2.61
C ILE A 38 -3.30 -6.62 -1.42
N GLN A 39 -3.91 -7.78 -1.16
CA GLN A 39 -4.82 -7.92 -0.02
C GLN A 39 -4.13 -7.69 1.32
N ILE A 40 -2.90 -8.17 1.48
CA ILE A 40 -2.12 -7.99 2.71
C ILE A 40 -1.80 -6.51 2.93
N LEU A 41 -1.29 -5.83 1.90
CA LEU A 41 -0.99 -4.39 1.98
C LEU A 41 -2.25 -3.56 2.20
N MET A 42 -3.37 -3.93 1.57
CA MET A 42 -4.68 -3.30 1.83
C MET A 42 -5.11 -3.45 3.29
N LYS A 43 -4.86 -4.60 3.91
CA LYS A 43 -5.14 -4.82 5.33
C LYS A 43 -4.23 -3.94 6.20
N VAL A 44 -2.92 -3.98 5.97
CA VAL A 44 -1.94 -3.18 6.72
C VAL A 44 -2.28 -1.69 6.63
N ALA A 45 -2.48 -1.16 5.42
CA ALA A 45 -2.79 0.25 5.18
C ALA A 45 -4.05 0.76 5.90
N ASN A 46 -4.98 -0.13 6.26
CA ASN A 46 -6.25 0.18 6.87
C ASN A 46 -6.39 -0.20 8.35
N ASP A 47 -5.45 -1.00 8.88
CA ASP A 47 -5.49 -1.46 10.25
C ASP A 47 -4.82 -0.45 11.19
N ALA A 48 -5.61 0.13 12.08
CA ALA A 48 -5.14 1.17 13.00
C ALA A 48 -4.22 0.65 14.10
N SER A 49 -4.02 -0.67 14.24
CA SER A 49 -3.01 -1.23 15.15
C SER A 49 -1.58 -1.01 14.64
N PHE A 50 -1.39 -0.84 13.33
CA PHE A 50 -0.08 -0.49 12.77
C PHE A 50 0.21 1.01 12.92
N ASP A 51 1.49 1.31 13.13
CA ASP A 51 1.96 2.69 13.16
C ASP A 51 1.59 3.46 11.87
N HIS A 52 1.52 4.78 11.99
CA HIS A 52 1.23 5.66 10.87
C HIS A 52 2.24 5.54 9.72
N MET A 53 3.53 5.31 10.01
CA MET A 53 4.58 5.12 9.01
C MET A 53 4.36 3.82 8.23
N ILE A 54 4.16 2.70 8.92
CA ILE A 54 3.87 1.40 8.30
C ILE A 54 2.66 1.48 7.36
N ARG A 55 1.60 2.19 7.78
CA ARG A 55 0.43 2.42 6.93
C ARG A 55 0.74 3.32 5.72
N ALA A 56 1.57 4.33 5.89
CA ALA A 56 2.04 5.18 4.79
C ALA A 56 2.80 4.34 3.76
N SER A 57 3.77 3.54 4.21
CA SER A 57 4.56 2.63 3.38
C SER A 57 3.69 1.60 2.68
N ALA A 58 2.67 1.06 3.34
CA ALA A 58 1.71 0.16 2.69
C ALA A 58 0.94 0.86 1.55
N GLY A 59 0.59 2.13 1.70
CA GLY A 59 0.00 2.95 0.64
C GLY A 59 0.95 3.14 -0.54
N GLU A 60 2.23 3.43 -0.28
CA GLU A 60 3.26 3.55 -1.31
C GLU A 60 3.49 2.22 -2.04
N SER A 61 3.64 1.11 -1.31
CA SER A 61 3.78 -0.24 -1.88
C SER A 61 2.60 -0.64 -2.78
N LEU A 62 1.37 -0.28 -2.41
CA LEU A 62 0.19 -0.51 -3.25
C LEU A 62 0.25 0.30 -4.55
N ALA A 63 0.64 1.58 -4.47
CA ALA A 63 0.79 2.43 -5.66
C ALA A 63 1.87 1.88 -6.59
N ASP A 64 3.00 1.44 -6.04
CA ASP A 64 4.11 0.84 -6.76
C ASP A 64 3.67 -0.42 -7.55
N ILE A 65 2.91 -1.32 -6.90
CA ILE A 65 2.34 -2.51 -7.57
C ILE A 65 1.38 -2.11 -8.70
N TRP A 66 0.44 -1.20 -8.45
CA TRP A 66 -0.51 -0.76 -9.48
C TRP A 66 0.21 -0.15 -10.69
N LEU A 67 1.24 0.68 -10.45
CA LEU A 67 2.04 1.30 -11.48
C LEU A 67 2.79 0.26 -12.33
N ARG A 68 3.49 -0.69 -11.70
CA ARG A 68 4.20 -1.75 -12.44
C ARG A 68 3.25 -2.65 -13.23
N ARG A 69 2.11 -3.02 -12.65
CA ARG A 69 1.06 -3.79 -13.35
C ARG A 69 0.35 -2.99 -14.43
N SER A 70 0.53 -1.66 -14.47
CA SER A 70 -0.23 -0.74 -15.33
C SER A 70 -1.75 -0.86 -15.18
N ILE A 71 -2.21 -1.27 -13.98
CA ILE A 71 -3.63 -1.47 -13.65
C ILE A 71 -3.86 -0.89 -12.25
N ILE A 72 -4.85 -0.01 -12.12
CA ILE A 72 -5.26 0.62 -10.87
C ILE A 72 -6.67 0.21 -10.48
N ASN A 73 -6.88 -0.04 -9.18
CA ASN A 73 -8.21 -0.21 -8.60
C ASN A 73 -8.60 1.04 -7.80
N TYR A 74 -9.32 1.96 -8.43
CA TYR A 74 -9.72 3.24 -7.80
C TYR A 74 -10.60 3.05 -6.56
N THR A 75 -11.43 2.00 -6.53
CA THR A 75 -12.27 1.69 -5.36
C THR A 75 -11.40 1.29 -4.17
N GLN A 76 -10.42 0.40 -4.37
CA GLN A 76 -9.48 0.03 -3.31
C GLN A 76 -8.67 1.25 -2.83
N LEU A 77 -8.12 2.04 -3.75
CA LEU A 77 -7.44 3.29 -3.41
C LEU A 77 -8.33 4.20 -2.55
N GLY A 78 -9.61 4.37 -2.91
CA GLY A 78 -10.55 5.22 -2.17
C GLY A 78 -10.87 4.76 -0.74
N THR A 79 -10.63 3.48 -0.43
CA THR A 79 -10.85 2.91 0.91
C THR A 79 -9.68 3.12 1.86
N LEU A 80 -8.50 3.47 1.35
CA LEU A 80 -7.30 3.65 2.18
C LEU A 80 -7.51 4.70 3.29
N THR A 81 -6.86 4.45 4.44
CA THR A 81 -6.77 5.45 5.52
C THR A 81 -6.10 6.73 5.01
N LYS A 82 -6.35 7.86 5.71
CA LYS A 82 -5.87 9.17 5.26
C LYS A 82 -4.36 9.19 4.99
N ILE A 83 -3.56 8.54 5.83
CA ILE A 83 -2.10 8.54 5.68
C ILE A 83 -1.65 7.66 4.50
N ALA A 84 -2.16 6.44 4.40
CA ALA A 84 -1.86 5.53 3.29
C ALA A 84 -2.31 6.11 1.94
N LEU A 85 -3.51 6.70 1.89
CA LEU A 85 -4.04 7.35 0.71
C LEU A 85 -3.17 8.51 0.24
N LYS A 86 -2.68 9.32 1.17
CA LYS A 86 -1.83 10.48 0.86
C LYS A 86 -0.56 10.04 0.13
N GLU A 87 0.13 9.03 0.66
CA GLU A 87 1.38 8.55 0.06
C GLU A 87 1.14 7.82 -1.26
N ALA A 88 0.11 6.97 -1.33
CA ALA A 88 -0.31 6.33 -2.59
C ALA A 88 -0.60 7.36 -3.69
N LEU A 89 -1.36 8.41 -3.37
CA LEU A 89 -1.68 9.48 -4.33
C LEU A 89 -0.45 10.30 -4.71
N ALA A 90 0.49 10.55 -3.79
CA ALA A 90 1.73 11.26 -4.12
C ALA A 90 2.55 10.49 -5.17
N MET A 91 2.71 9.18 -4.98
CA MET A 91 3.42 8.30 -5.92
C MET A 91 2.67 8.15 -7.25
N ILE A 92 1.35 8.00 -7.23
CA ILE A 92 0.54 7.95 -8.45
C ILE A 92 0.63 9.27 -9.21
N LYS A 93 0.54 10.41 -8.53
CA LYS A 93 0.58 11.73 -9.18
C LYS A 93 1.90 11.99 -9.91
N SER A 94 3.02 11.53 -9.35
CA SER A 94 4.36 11.70 -9.95
C SER A 94 4.63 10.78 -11.14
N ASN A 95 3.95 9.64 -11.24
CA ASN A 95 4.18 8.64 -12.30
C ASN A 95 3.06 8.55 -13.35
N ARG A 96 1.81 8.74 -12.93
CA ARG A 96 0.58 8.62 -13.73
C ARG A 96 -0.42 9.70 -13.32
N THR A 97 -0.13 10.94 -13.70
CA THR A 97 -1.00 12.08 -13.39
C THR A 97 -2.43 11.89 -13.90
N ASP A 98 -2.63 11.17 -15.02
CA ASP A 98 -3.95 10.80 -15.53
C ASP A 98 -4.76 9.93 -14.55
N TRP A 99 -4.11 8.99 -13.85
CA TRP A 99 -4.75 8.19 -12.80
C TRP A 99 -5.13 9.05 -11.60
N TYR A 100 -4.25 9.96 -11.19
CA TYR A 100 -4.53 10.90 -10.10
C TYR A 100 -5.74 11.80 -10.42
N MET A 101 -5.81 12.34 -11.64
CA MET A 101 -6.95 13.16 -12.08
C MET A 101 -8.24 12.34 -12.10
N THR A 102 -8.21 11.13 -12.66
CA THR A 102 -9.36 10.21 -12.67
C THR A 102 -9.84 9.92 -11.25
N PHE A 103 -8.93 9.62 -10.32
CA PHE A 103 -9.28 9.40 -8.91
C PHE A 103 -9.91 10.65 -8.29
N SER A 104 -9.38 11.84 -8.59
CA SER A 104 -9.88 13.11 -8.06
C SER A 104 -11.31 13.42 -8.54
N GLU A 105 -11.63 13.05 -9.78
CA GLU A 105 -12.98 13.17 -10.35
C GLU A 105 -13.96 12.17 -9.71
N LEU A 106 -13.53 10.93 -9.48
CA LEU A 106 -14.35 9.87 -8.87
C LEU A 106 -14.56 10.09 -7.36
N PHE A 107 -13.58 10.63 -6.66
CA PHE A 107 -13.57 10.79 -5.20
C PHE A 107 -13.18 12.22 -4.75
N PRO A 108 -13.95 13.25 -5.14
CA PRO A 108 -13.57 14.66 -4.95
C PRO A 108 -13.45 15.11 -3.49
N MET A 109 -14.01 14.35 -2.54
CA MET A 109 -13.92 14.64 -1.10
C MET A 109 -12.65 14.07 -0.45
N LYS A 110 -11.90 13.22 -1.16
CA LYS A 110 -10.69 12.53 -0.65
C LYS A 110 -9.39 13.24 -1.00
N VAL A 111 -9.42 14.21 -1.93
CA VAL A 111 -8.25 14.90 -2.46
C VAL A 111 -8.17 16.37 -2.00
N LYS A 112 -9.10 16.81 -1.14
CA LYS A 112 -9.15 18.16 -0.56
C LYS A 112 -8.32 18.29 0.71
#